data_AF-A0A5C3LHM1-F1
#
_entry.id   AF-A0A5C3LHM1-F1
#
_cell.length_a   1.000
_cell.length_b   1.000
_cell.length_c   1.000
_cell.angle_alpha   90.00
_cell.angle_beta   90.00
_cell.angle_gamma   90.00
#
_symmetry.space_group_name_H-M   'P 1'
#
loop_
_entity.id
_entity.type
_entity.pdbx_description
1 polymer ?
#
loop_
_entity_poly.entity_id
_entity_poly.type
_entity_poly.pdbx_seq_one_letter_code
_entity_poly.pdbx_strand_id
1 'polypeptide(L)'
;MDLESNIYNVSNDAPCATPFPCSADVLQVRYILLRFVPLELADLILEAAEYWAKQISSMKRDVQVCASSSPSYNADWCYLVTSPIPARSRNGMPIPTKVKKVKFTLKSCDQGWGGSREHRGTYRHSCTWFEASILRPSSVLSKNDLAKLITQPVNPVCFKAMGIEEIPGEGVGKRRWHIQRNVHVSRHQKLHEVVWTNTPMDERTEENHGRGNGHDFVQSLLAGDHIAVMTRALYPGWENHVFSAEVEVFYQAF
;
A
#
# COMPACT_ATOMS: atom_id res chain seq x y z
N MET A 1 -7.10 -4.04 -25.69
CA MET A 1 -7.09 -4.87 -24.47
C MET A 1 -7.05 -3.89 -23.31
N ASP A 2 -8.20 -3.73 -22.70
CA ASP A 2 -8.70 -2.43 -22.27
C ASP A 2 -8.17 -2.01 -20.90
N LEU A 3 -7.28 -1.01 -20.91
CA LEU A 3 -6.79 -0.30 -19.71
C LEU A 3 -7.90 0.41 -18.92
N GLU A 4 -9.09 0.57 -19.50
CA GLU A 4 -10.22 1.27 -18.90
C GLU A 4 -11.00 0.43 -17.87
N SER A 5 -10.90 -0.90 -17.92
CA SER A 5 -11.72 -1.80 -17.07
C SER A 5 -11.16 -2.05 -15.67
N ASN A 6 -9.90 -1.68 -15.40
CA ASN A 6 -9.21 -2.06 -14.16
C ASN A 6 -8.99 -0.93 -13.15
N ILE A 7 -9.44 0.30 -13.43
CA ILE A 7 -9.05 1.45 -12.60
C ILE A 7 -10.11 1.80 -11.54
N TYR A 8 -11.41 1.49 -11.70
CA TYR A 8 -12.40 1.81 -10.66
C TYR A 8 -13.64 0.90 -10.71
N ASN A 9 -13.77 -0.02 -9.75
CA ASN A 9 -15.09 -0.43 -9.25
C ASN A 9 -15.38 0.40 -7.99
N VAL A 10 -15.79 1.65 -8.20
CA VAL A 10 -16.46 2.44 -7.15
C VAL A 10 -17.95 2.34 -7.45
N SER A 11 -18.62 1.39 -6.82
CA SER A 11 -20.08 1.29 -6.84
C SER A 11 -20.64 2.36 -5.90
N ASN A 12 -21.01 3.51 -6.46
CA ASN A 12 -21.94 4.43 -5.80
C ASN A 12 -23.37 3.92 -6.08
N ASP A 13 -24.16 3.76 -5.02
CA ASP A 13 -25.62 3.50 -5.01
C ASP A 13 -26.17 2.07 -5.22
N ALA A 14 -25.42 1.03 -4.84
CA ALA A 14 -25.98 -0.32 -4.60
C ALA A 14 -25.64 -0.79 -3.17
N PRO A 15 -26.46 -1.63 -2.50
CA PRO A 15 -26.04 -2.30 -1.27
C PRO A 15 -24.69 -2.95 -1.53
N CYS A 16 -23.70 -2.61 -0.72
CA CYS A 16 -22.29 -2.92 -0.95
C CYS A 16 -22.12 -4.45 -0.99
N ALA A 17 -22.16 -5.04 -2.18
CA ALA A 17 -22.00 -6.48 -2.40
C ALA A 17 -20.55 -6.93 -2.24
N THR A 18 -19.78 -6.24 -1.40
CA THR A 18 -18.40 -6.58 -1.06
C THR A 18 -18.40 -7.43 0.21
N PRO A 19 -17.53 -8.44 0.32
CA PRO A 19 -17.45 -9.30 1.52
C PRO A 19 -16.83 -8.59 2.74
N PHE A 20 -16.71 -7.26 2.70
CA PHE A 20 -16.10 -6.42 3.71
C PHE A 20 -16.93 -5.15 3.90
N PRO A 21 -16.94 -4.56 5.12
CA PRO A 21 -17.81 -3.44 5.43
C PRO A 21 -17.31 -2.14 4.79
N CYS A 22 -18.19 -1.40 4.16
CA CYS A 22 -17.97 0.00 3.81
C CYS A 22 -18.34 0.93 4.98
N SER A 23 -18.11 2.24 4.84
CA SER A 23 -18.46 3.21 5.88
C SER A 23 -19.95 3.15 6.27
N ALA A 24 -20.85 2.93 5.29
CA ALA A 24 -22.28 2.83 5.55
C ALA A 24 -22.62 1.59 6.39
N ASP A 25 -21.99 0.45 6.12
CA ASP A 25 -22.20 -0.79 6.88
C ASP A 25 -21.74 -0.64 8.33
N VAL A 26 -20.57 -0.03 8.56
CA VAL A 26 -20.08 0.23 9.92
C VAL A 26 -21.02 1.16 10.68
N LEU A 27 -21.50 2.23 10.04
CA LEU A 27 -22.46 3.15 10.64
C LEU A 27 -23.81 2.48 10.92
N GLN A 28 -24.26 1.58 10.04
CA GLN A 28 -25.48 0.81 10.24
C GLN A 28 -25.37 -0.15 11.42
N VAL A 29 -24.26 -0.91 11.51
CA VAL A 29 -24.00 -1.81 12.65
C VAL A 29 -23.91 -1.00 13.94
N ARG A 30 -23.20 0.14 13.93
CA ARG A 30 -23.15 1.05 15.07
C ARG A 30 -24.54 1.51 15.49
N TYR A 31 -25.36 1.95 14.55
CA TYR A 31 -26.74 2.38 14.83
C TYR A 31 -27.58 1.25 15.46
N ILE A 32 -27.39 0.00 15.02
CA ILE A 32 -28.04 -1.17 15.63
C ILE A 32 -27.54 -1.38 17.05
N LEU A 33 -26.22 -1.37 17.29
CA LEU A 33 -25.62 -1.54 18.62
C LEU A 33 -26.12 -0.49 19.62
N LEU A 34 -26.31 0.75 19.17
CA LEU A 34 -26.84 1.85 20.00
C LEU A 34 -28.28 1.61 20.50
N ARG A 35 -29.01 0.62 19.96
CA ARG A 35 -30.32 0.20 20.49
C ARG A 35 -30.19 -0.72 21.71
N PHE A 36 -29.00 -1.27 21.96
CA PHE A 36 -28.75 -2.27 23.00
C PHE A 36 -27.73 -1.82 24.05
N VAL A 37 -26.79 -0.94 23.68
CA VAL A 37 -25.72 -0.47 24.57
C VAL A 37 -25.46 1.04 24.41
N PRO A 38 -24.91 1.71 25.45
CA PRO A 38 -24.41 3.09 25.35
C PRO A 38 -23.36 3.27 24.25
N LEU A 39 -23.15 4.53 23.85
CA LEU A 39 -22.24 4.94 22.78
C LEU A 39 -20.84 4.35 22.92
N GLU A 40 -20.30 4.46 24.14
CA GLU A 40 -18.94 4.05 24.47
C GLU A 40 -18.78 2.53 24.32
N LEU A 41 -19.78 1.76 24.72
CA LEU A 41 -19.76 0.30 24.59
C LEU A 41 -19.95 -0.14 23.12
N ALA A 42 -20.80 0.53 22.36
CA ALA A 42 -20.94 0.25 20.92
C ALA A 42 -19.60 0.48 20.19
N ASP A 43 -18.92 1.59 20.49
CA ASP A 43 -17.63 1.94 19.90
C ASP A 43 -16.52 0.96 20.32
N LEU A 44 -16.51 0.52 21.59
CA LEU A 44 -15.59 -0.52 22.08
C LEU A 44 -15.83 -1.88 21.42
N ILE A 45 -17.09 -2.28 21.21
CA ILE A 45 -17.42 -3.55 20.51
C ILE A 45 -16.88 -3.50 19.08
N LEU A 46 -17.13 -2.41 18.34
CA LEU A 46 -16.67 -2.26 16.97
C LEU A 46 -15.13 -2.24 16.87
N GLU A 47 -14.46 -1.58 17.81
CA GLU A 47 -13.00 -1.56 17.87
C GLU A 47 -12.43 -2.95 18.20
N ALA A 48 -12.99 -3.65 19.19
CA ALA A 48 -12.55 -4.99 19.59
C ALA A 48 -12.80 -6.04 18.50
N ALA A 49 -13.84 -5.86 17.68
CA ALA A 49 -14.13 -6.71 16.54
C ALA A 49 -13.30 -6.37 15.29
N GLU A 50 -12.46 -5.32 15.34
CA GLU A 50 -11.82 -4.71 14.17
C GLU A 50 -12.81 -4.43 13.02
N TYR A 51 -14.06 -4.07 13.37
CA TYR A 51 -15.14 -3.83 12.41
C TYR A 51 -15.05 -2.41 11.86
N TRP A 52 -14.04 -2.19 11.04
CA TRP A 52 -13.70 -0.91 10.41
C TRP A 52 -14.04 -0.91 8.93
N ALA A 53 -14.26 0.27 8.37
CA ALA A 53 -14.51 0.39 6.95
C ALA A 53 -13.24 0.02 6.18
N LYS A 54 -13.40 -0.69 5.07
CA LYS A 54 -12.29 -1.17 4.25
C LYS A 54 -12.40 -0.64 2.82
N GLN A 55 -11.30 -0.10 2.31
CA GLN A 55 -11.11 0.12 0.89
C GLN A 55 -10.01 -0.79 0.35
N ILE A 56 -10.17 -1.25 -0.89
CA ILE A 56 -9.19 -2.08 -1.59
C ILE A 56 -8.79 -1.36 -2.87
N SER A 57 -7.49 -1.35 -3.17
CA SER A 57 -6.97 -1.02 -4.48
C SER A 57 -6.03 -2.13 -4.93
N SER A 58 -6.24 -2.65 -6.12
CA SER A 58 -5.46 -3.78 -6.66
C SER A 58 -5.03 -3.53 -8.09
N MET A 59 -3.89 -4.11 -8.44
CA MET A 59 -3.33 -4.11 -9.78
C MET A 59 -2.81 -5.51 -10.09
N LYS A 60 -3.18 -6.04 -11.25
CA LYS A 60 -2.68 -7.31 -11.77
C LYS A 60 -2.12 -7.09 -13.16
N ARG A 61 -0.80 -6.91 -13.22
CA ARG A 61 -0.05 -6.68 -14.45
C ARG A 61 1.35 -7.25 -14.29
N ASP A 62 1.79 -8.00 -15.27
CA ASP A 62 3.15 -8.53 -15.29
C ASP A 62 4.11 -7.40 -15.68
N VAL A 63 5.01 -7.04 -14.77
CA VAL A 63 5.99 -5.97 -14.93
C VAL A 63 7.35 -6.49 -14.52
N GLN A 64 8.34 -6.28 -15.38
CA GLN A 64 9.73 -6.60 -15.12
C GLN A 64 10.51 -5.30 -14.87
N VAL A 65 10.99 -5.12 -13.65
CA VAL A 65 11.71 -3.92 -13.21
C VAL A 65 13.20 -4.24 -13.21
N CYS A 66 13.94 -3.73 -14.20
CA CYS A 66 15.37 -3.99 -14.34
C CYS A 66 16.18 -2.78 -13.89
N ALA A 67 17.16 -2.98 -12.98
CA ALA A 67 18.09 -1.92 -12.62
C ALA A 67 18.87 -1.46 -13.86
N SER A 68 18.99 -0.15 -14.06
CA SER A 68 19.75 0.39 -15.19
C SER A 68 21.25 0.08 -15.02
N SER A 69 21.98 -0.02 -16.14
CA SER A 69 23.43 -0.21 -16.13
C SER A 69 24.21 1.07 -15.77
N SER A 70 23.55 2.21 -15.59
CA SER A 70 24.13 3.52 -15.26
C SER A 70 23.01 4.54 -14.97
N PRO A 71 23.22 5.64 -14.21
CA PRO A 71 24.37 5.95 -13.35
C PRO A 71 24.18 5.53 -11.89
N SER A 72 22.94 5.20 -11.48
CA SER A 72 22.59 4.87 -10.10
C SER A 72 22.42 3.37 -9.83
N TYR A 73 22.51 2.53 -10.87
CA TYR A 73 22.37 1.08 -10.80
C TYR A 73 21.08 0.63 -10.10
N ASN A 74 20.00 1.40 -10.24
CA ASN A 74 18.80 1.27 -9.44
C ASN A 74 17.59 1.53 -10.33
N ALA A 75 16.55 0.71 -10.17
CA ALA A 75 15.24 0.94 -10.74
C ALA A 75 14.22 1.18 -9.63
N ASP A 76 13.33 2.14 -9.90
CA ASP A 76 12.32 2.60 -8.96
C ASP A 76 11.04 2.97 -9.70
N TRP A 77 10.06 2.07 -9.69
CA TRP A 77 8.84 2.21 -10.50
C TRP A 77 7.60 2.19 -9.61
N CYS A 78 6.65 3.07 -9.89
CA CYS A 78 5.34 3.06 -9.22
C CYS A 78 4.44 2.00 -9.88
N TYR A 79 4.08 0.95 -9.14
CA TYR A 79 3.30 -0.17 -9.67
C TYR A 79 1.80 -0.01 -9.43
N LEU A 80 1.42 0.52 -8.26
CA LEU A 80 0.04 0.72 -7.84
C LEU A 80 -0.04 2.02 -7.03
N VAL A 81 -1.07 2.82 -7.28
CA VAL A 81 -1.48 3.94 -6.43
C VAL A 81 -2.91 3.67 -5.98
N THR A 82 -3.18 3.76 -4.68
CA THR A 82 -4.53 3.51 -4.15
C THR A 82 -5.51 4.60 -4.53
N SER A 83 -6.80 4.36 -4.33
CA SER A 83 -7.78 5.44 -4.18
C SER A 83 -7.39 6.35 -2.99
N PRO A 84 -7.83 7.63 -3.00
CA PRO A 84 -7.53 8.54 -1.90
C PRO A 84 -8.19 8.01 -0.62
N ILE A 85 -7.51 8.16 0.52
CA ILE A 85 -8.11 7.83 1.82
C ILE A 85 -9.38 8.66 2.00
N PRO A 86 -10.56 8.04 2.22
CA PRO A 86 -11.82 8.76 2.23
C PRO A 86 -11.81 9.86 3.27
N ALA A 87 -12.18 11.07 2.86
CA ALA A 87 -12.44 12.15 3.80
C ALA A 87 -13.73 11.87 4.58
N ARG A 88 -13.71 12.19 5.86
CA ARG A 88 -14.89 12.12 6.71
C ARG A 88 -15.38 13.52 7.00
N SER A 89 -16.70 13.65 7.11
CA SER A 89 -17.35 14.90 7.49
C SER A 89 -18.39 14.63 8.57
N ARG A 90 -18.51 15.54 9.53
CA ARG A 90 -19.56 15.55 10.54
C ARG A 90 -20.19 16.94 10.53
N ASN A 91 -21.50 17.00 10.27
CA ASN A 91 -22.25 18.25 10.15
C ASN A 91 -21.65 19.23 9.11
N GLY A 92 -21.11 18.71 8.01
CA GLY A 92 -20.46 19.51 6.97
C GLY A 92 -19.00 19.88 7.29
N MET A 93 -18.52 19.64 8.51
CA MET A 93 -17.13 19.91 8.89
C MET A 93 -16.24 18.69 8.64
N PRO A 94 -15.09 18.85 7.94
CA PRO A 94 -14.11 17.78 7.79
C PRO A 94 -13.61 17.30 9.14
N ILE A 95 -13.55 15.98 9.33
CA ILE A 95 -12.92 15.35 10.48
C ILE A 95 -11.79 14.44 10.00
N PRO A 96 -10.68 14.32 10.76
CA PRO A 96 -9.59 13.45 10.38
C PRO A 96 -10.05 11.99 10.24
N THR A 97 -9.70 11.35 9.13
CA THR A 97 -9.90 9.91 8.94
C THR A 97 -8.78 9.16 9.63
N LYS A 98 -9.11 8.45 10.71
CA LYS A 98 -8.14 7.62 11.42
C LYS A 98 -7.97 6.28 10.70
N VAL A 99 -6.83 6.09 10.05
CA VAL A 99 -6.41 4.78 9.52
C VAL A 99 -6.01 3.88 10.70
N LYS A 100 -6.43 2.62 10.65
CA LYS A 100 -6.22 1.63 11.71
C LYS A 100 -5.19 0.58 11.31
N LYS A 101 -5.24 0.17 10.03
CA LYS A 101 -4.45 -0.92 9.48
C LYS A 101 -4.29 -0.74 7.98
N VAL A 102 -3.12 -1.09 7.46
CA VAL A 102 -2.84 -1.20 6.02
C VAL A 102 -2.27 -2.58 5.76
N LYS A 103 -2.87 -3.32 4.83
CA LYS A 103 -2.37 -4.63 4.39
C LYS A 103 -1.90 -4.55 2.95
N PHE A 104 -0.71 -5.06 2.68
CA PHE A 104 -0.16 -5.23 1.35
C PHE A 104 -0.14 -6.73 1.02
N THR A 105 -0.65 -7.07 -0.16
CA THR A 105 -0.56 -8.42 -0.73
C THR A 105 0.19 -8.31 -2.05
N LEU A 106 1.39 -8.87 -2.12
CA LEU A 106 2.31 -8.71 -3.26
C LEU A 106 2.65 -10.08 -3.85
N LYS A 107 2.55 -10.21 -5.17
CA LYS A 107 2.97 -11.43 -5.88
C LYS A 107 4.14 -11.11 -6.80
N SER A 108 5.31 -11.67 -6.51
CA SER A 108 6.55 -11.34 -7.21
C SER A 108 7.64 -12.40 -7.08
N CYS A 109 8.72 -12.25 -7.83
CA CYS A 109 9.95 -13.01 -7.67
C CYS A 109 11.18 -12.26 -8.19
N ASP A 110 12.36 -12.78 -7.86
CA ASP A 110 13.66 -12.35 -8.39
C ASP A 110 13.92 -12.97 -9.78
N GLN A 111 15.04 -12.60 -10.40
CA GLN A 111 15.52 -13.09 -11.70
C GLN A 111 15.93 -14.58 -11.71
N GLY A 112 16.21 -15.16 -10.53
CA GLY A 112 16.49 -16.60 -10.41
C GLY A 112 17.94 -17.04 -10.68
N TRP A 113 18.88 -16.13 -10.94
CA TRP A 113 20.31 -16.42 -11.07
C TRP A 113 21.20 -15.34 -10.40
N GLY A 114 22.49 -15.65 -10.15
CA GLY A 114 23.44 -14.78 -9.46
C GLY A 114 23.58 -15.06 -7.96
N GLY A 115 24.20 -14.12 -7.23
CA GLY A 115 24.30 -14.09 -5.76
C GLY A 115 25.09 -15.22 -5.09
N SER A 116 25.38 -15.05 -3.79
CA SER A 116 26.01 -16.09 -2.97
C SER A 116 25.07 -17.26 -2.73
N ARG A 117 25.58 -18.49 -2.82
CA ARG A 117 24.76 -19.71 -2.60
C ARG A 117 24.17 -19.78 -1.19
N GLU A 118 24.85 -19.20 -0.20
CA GLU A 118 24.47 -19.20 1.21
C GLU A 118 23.16 -18.45 1.53
N HIS A 119 22.71 -17.57 0.64
CA HIS A 119 21.51 -16.76 0.84
C HIS A 119 20.32 -17.21 -0.01
N ARG A 120 20.50 -18.20 -0.90
CA ARG A 120 19.44 -18.71 -1.77
C ARG A 120 18.25 -19.24 -0.97
N GLY A 121 17.05 -18.90 -1.42
CA GLY A 121 15.81 -19.30 -0.74
C GLY A 121 15.49 -18.48 0.51
N THR A 122 16.37 -17.55 0.91
CA THR A 122 16.12 -16.59 1.99
C THR A 122 15.78 -15.21 1.44
N TYR A 123 15.40 -14.27 2.30
CA TYR A 123 15.24 -12.86 1.93
C TYR A 123 16.53 -12.04 2.06
N ARG A 124 17.57 -12.62 2.65
CA ARG A 124 18.82 -11.92 2.94
C ARG A 124 19.54 -11.61 1.63
N HIS A 125 20.10 -10.40 1.55
CA HIS A 125 20.84 -9.92 0.38
C HIS A 125 20.06 -9.97 -0.95
N SER A 126 18.72 -10.08 -0.94
CA SER A 126 17.94 -9.80 -2.16
C SER A 126 18.07 -8.31 -2.47
N CYS A 127 18.35 -8.03 -3.75
CA CYS A 127 18.49 -6.68 -4.27
C CYS A 127 17.23 -6.26 -5.05
N THR A 128 16.09 -6.91 -4.81
CA THR A 128 14.79 -6.42 -5.25
C THR A 128 13.79 -6.41 -4.10
N TRP A 129 12.95 -5.39 -4.06
CA TRP A 129 12.03 -5.17 -2.96
C TRP A 129 10.89 -4.22 -3.34
N PHE A 130 10.01 -4.00 -2.37
CA PHE A 130 8.88 -3.09 -2.45
C PHE A 130 8.98 -2.04 -1.35
N GLU A 131 8.55 -0.83 -1.66
CA GLU A 131 8.45 0.28 -0.72
C GLU A 131 7.06 0.91 -0.80
N ALA A 132 6.58 1.47 0.31
CA ALA A 132 5.37 2.26 0.38
C ALA A 132 5.74 3.74 0.43
N SER A 133 5.00 4.55 -0.31
CA SER A 133 5.07 6.01 -0.25
C SER A 133 3.69 6.58 0.03
N ILE A 134 3.65 7.64 0.84
CA ILE A 134 2.45 8.43 1.07
C ILE A 134 2.51 9.62 0.11
N LEU A 135 1.55 9.65 -0.81
CA LEU A 135 1.40 10.70 -1.81
C LEU A 135 0.30 11.66 -1.36
N ARG A 136 0.68 12.91 -1.09
CA ARG A 136 -0.21 13.98 -0.66
C ARG A 136 -0.36 15.02 -1.78
N PRO A 137 -1.41 14.92 -2.60
CA PRO A 137 -1.60 15.85 -3.70
C PRO A 137 -2.17 17.18 -3.17
N SER A 138 -1.74 18.29 -3.76
CA SER A 138 -2.26 19.63 -3.43
C SER A 138 -3.70 19.86 -3.93
N SER A 139 -4.19 19.01 -4.82
CA SER A 139 -5.53 19.01 -5.38
C SER A 139 -5.98 17.59 -5.71
N VAL A 140 -7.27 17.37 -5.93
CA VAL A 140 -7.79 16.04 -6.28
C VAL A 140 -7.17 15.56 -7.59
N LEU A 141 -6.50 14.42 -7.56
CA LEU A 141 -5.91 13.80 -8.76
C LEU A 141 -7.02 13.24 -9.65
N SER A 142 -6.98 13.58 -10.94
CA SER A 142 -7.90 12.99 -11.91
C SER A 142 -7.53 11.52 -12.19
N LYS A 143 -8.48 10.76 -12.76
CA LYS A 143 -8.20 9.39 -13.21
C LYS A 143 -7.03 9.33 -14.18
N ASN A 144 -6.89 10.33 -15.05
CA ASN A 144 -5.81 10.42 -16.02
C ASN A 144 -4.47 10.69 -15.35
N ASP A 145 -4.44 11.49 -14.28
CA ASP A 145 -3.22 11.76 -13.53
C ASP A 145 -2.75 10.51 -12.80
N LEU A 146 -3.67 9.79 -12.14
CA LEU A 146 -3.37 8.50 -11.51
C LEU A 146 -2.92 7.45 -12.54
N ALA A 147 -3.55 7.39 -13.71
CA ALA A 147 -3.13 6.51 -14.79
C ALA A 147 -1.70 6.82 -15.25
N LYS A 148 -1.33 8.11 -15.40
CA LYS A 148 0.05 8.51 -15.74
C LYS A 148 1.07 8.03 -14.71
N LEU A 149 0.69 7.86 -13.44
CA LEU A 149 1.58 7.35 -12.39
C LEU A 149 1.87 5.84 -12.52
N ILE A 150 1.07 5.08 -13.27
CA ILE A 150 1.13 3.62 -13.33
C ILE A 150 1.25 3.05 -14.75
N THR A 151 1.10 3.86 -15.81
CA THR A 151 1.04 3.38 -17.20
C THR A 151 2.37 2.81 -17.70
N GLN A 152 3.50 3.26 -17.18
CA GLN A 152 4.85 2.85 -17.59
C GLN A 152 5.82 2.91 -16.40
N PRO A 153 7.11 2.55 -16.56
CA PRO A 153 8.16 2.84 -15.58
C PRO A 153 8.17 4.32 -15.19
N VAL A 154 7.37 4.69 -14.20
CA VAL A 154 7.30 6.09 -13.77
C VAL A 154 8.49 6.34 -12.85
N ASN A 155 9.36 7.23 -13.31
CA ASN A 155 10.43 7.77 -12.48
C ASN A 155 9.77 8.69 -11.42
N PRO A 156 9.91 8.40 -10.11
CA PRO A 156 9.25 9.18 -9.05
C PRO A 156 9.62 10.67 -9.00
N VAL A 157 10.64 11.10 -9.78
CA VAL A 157 10.90 12.52 -10.06
C VAL A 157 9.67 13.27 -10.60
N CYS A 158 8.68 12.58 -11.18
CA CYS A 158 7.45 13.22 -11.68
C CYS A 158 6.43 13.61 -10.59
N PHE A 159 6.45 13.05 -9.37
CA PHE A 159 5.43 13.36 -8.35
C PHE A 159 5.40 14.86 -8.04
N LYS A 160 6.58 15.44 -7.79
CA LYS A 160 6.73 16.88 -7.52
C LYS A 160 6.27 17.73 -8.71
N ALA A 161 6.58 17.31 -9.94
CA ALA A 161 6.16 18.00 -11.16
C ALA A 161 4.63 17.99 -11.34
N MET A 162 3.95 17.00 -10.76
CA MET A 162 2.49 16.87 -10.75
C MET A 162 1.84 17.53 -9.51
N GLY A 163 2.60 18.24 -8.68
CA GLY A 163 2.07 18.88 -7.46
C GLY A 163 1.71 17.89 -6.36
N ILE A 164 2.36 16.71 -6.35
CA ILE A 164 2.21 15.65 -5.35
C ILE A 164 3.43 15.69 -4.43
N GLU A 165 3.19 15.88 -3.14
CA GLU A 165 4.21 15.76 -2.11
C GLU A 165 4.35 14.29 -1.69
N GLU A 166 5.57 13.78 -1.69
CA GLU A 166 5.90 12.47 -1.13
C GLU A 166 6.32 12.67 0.32
N ILE A 167 5.53 12.15 1.26
CA ILE A 167 5.83 12.30 2.69
C ILE A 167 7.00 11.39 3.05
N PRO A 168 8.08 11.93 3.63
CA PRO A 168 9.26 11.15 3.94
C PRO A 168 8.97 10.13 5.05
N GLY A 169 9.54 8.94 4.91
CA GLY A 169 9.61 7.96 5.99
C GLY A 169 10.48 8.43 7.15
N GLU A 170 10.23 7.88 8.34
CA GLU A 170 11.05 8.21 9.52
C GLU A 170 12.44 7.54 9.43
N GLY A 171 13.49 8.31 9.72
CA GLY A 171 14.89 7.88 9.69
C GLY A 171 15.75 8.68 8.69
N VAL A 172 16.96 9.06 9.11
CA VAL A 172 17.88 9.87 8.30
C VAL A 172 18.14 9.21 6.94
N GLY A 173 17.73 9.88 5.86
CA GLY A 173 17.95 9.42 4.48
C GLY A 173 16.93 8.40 3.95
N LYS A 174 15.95 7.95 4.74
CA LYS A 174 14.87 7.08 4.25
C LYS A 174 13.75 7.92 3.63
N ARG A 175 13.58 7.82 2.30
CA ARG A 175 12.47 8.49 1.62
C ARG A 175 11.13 7.77 1.76
N ARG A 176 11.15 6.44 1.96
CA ARG A 176 9.97 5.57 1.91
C ARG A 176 10.05 4.45 2.93
N TRP A 177 8.91 3.83 3.20
CA TRP A 177 8.81 2.69 4.10
C TRP A 177 9.06 1.38 3.35
N HIS A 178 10.00 0.58 3.83
CA HIS A 178 10.30 -0.72 3.24
C HIS A 178 9.16 -1.71 3.49
N ILE A 179 8.53 -2.26 2.46
CA ILE A 179 7.45 -3.25 2.59
C ILE A 179 8.03 -4.65 2.72
N GLN A 180 8.69 -5.14 1.66
CA GLN A 180 9.06 -6.54 1.51
C GLN A 180 10.17 -6.74 0.48
N ARG A 181 11.18 -7.56 0.80
CA ARG A 181 12.17 -8.08 -0.15
C ARG A 181 11.65 -9.32 -0.88
N ASN A 182 12.08 -9.54 -2.12
CA ASN A 182 11.86 -10.83 -2.77
C ASN A 182 12.78 -11.91 -2.16
N VAL A 183 12.47 -13.17 -2.46
CA VAL A 183 13.34 -14.30 -2.12
C VAL A 183 14.55 -14.26 -3.03
N HIS A 184 15.72 -14.16 -2.42
CA HIS A 184 17.02 -14.02 -3.08
C HIS A 184 17.18 -15.04 -4.20
N VAL A 185 17.29 -14.54 -5.42
CA VAL A 185 17.68 -15.32 -6.61
C VAL A 185 16.70 -16.48 -6.85
N SER A 186 15.41 -16.26 -6.60
CA SER A 186 14.35 -17.23 -6.89
C SER A 186 13.44 -16.71 -8.00
N ARG A 187 13.23 -17.53 -9.03
CA ARG A 187 12.21 -17.32 -10.08
C ARG A 187 10.82 -17.85 -9.70
N HIS A 188 10.68 -18.43 -8.51
CA HIS A 188 9.41 -18.97 -8.06
C HIS A 188 8.53 -17.83 -7.56
N GLN A 189 7.38 -17.63 -8.20
CA GLN A 189 6.40 -16.63 -7.79
C GLN A 189 6.03 -16.84 -6.32
N LYS A 190 6.18 -15.80 -5.51
CA LYS A 190 5.84 -15.85 -4.09
C LYS A 190 4.79 -14.80 -3.77
N LEU A 191 3.84 -15.20 -2.94
CA LEU A 191 2.87 -14.30 -2.33
C LEU A 191 3.42 -13.81 -1.00
N HIS A 192 3.44 -12.49 -0.82
CA HIS A 192 3.85 -11.82 0.41
C HIS A 192 2.67 -11.07 0.99
N GLU A 193 2.43 -11.25 2.29
CA GLU A 193 1.44 -10.50 3.04
C GLU A 193 2.11 -9.69 4.15
N VAL A 194 1.92 -8.38 4.10
CA VAL A 194 2.50 -7.42 5.05
C VAL A 194 1.37 -6.59 5.65
N VAL A 195 1.31 -6.49 6.98
CA VAL A 195 0.24 -5.79 7.71
C VAL A 195 0.85 -4.77 8.66
N TRP A 196 0.65 -3.49 8.37
CA TRP A 196 1.04 -2.41 9.27
C TRP A 196 -0.18 -1.91 10.05
N THR A 197 0.02 -1.62 11.32
CA THR A 197 -1.00 -1.09 12.22
C THR A 197 -0.42 0.08 13.01
N ASN A 198 -1.22 0.72 13.85
CA ASN A 198 -0.74 1.77 14.75
C ASN A 198 0.07 1.25 15.94
N THR A 199 0.12 -0.08 16.16
CA THR A 199 0.96 -0.66 17.20
C THR A 199 2.34 -1.01 16.65
N PRO A 200 3.42 -0.68 17.38
CA PRO A 200 4.78 -1.06 16.98
C PRO A 200 4.87 -2.58 16.83
N MET A 201 5.43 -3.04 15.72
CA MET A 201 5.74 -4.45 15.50
C MET A 201 7.12 -4.76 16.10
N ASP A 202 7.30 -5.96 16.65
CA ASP A 202 8.58 -6.39 17.26
C ASP A 202 9.73 -6.32 16.23
N GLU A 203 10.80 -5.61 16.59
CA GLU A 203 11.94 -5.30 15.70
C GLU A 203 12.70 -6.56 15.25
N ARG A 204 12.56 -7.68 15.96
CA ARG A 204 13.26 -8.95 15.68
C ARG A 204 12.84 -9.64 14.37
N THR A 205 11.85 -9.10 13.66
CA THR A 205 11.20 -9.78 12.53
C THR A 205 11.83 -9.52 11.16
N GLU A 206 12.68 -8.49 11.02
CA GLU A 206 13.07 -7.95 9.70
C GLU A 206 14.03 -8.86 8.90
N GLU A 207 15.04 -9.46 9.54
CA GLU A 207 16.10 -10.19 8.84
C GLU A 207 15.66 -11.56 8.28
N ASN A 208 14.69 -12.21 8.92
CA ASN A 208 14.29 -13.57 8.54
C ASN A 208 13.17 -13.59 7.50
N HIS A 209 12.32 -12.55 7.45
CA HIS A 209 11.15 -12.52 6.56
C HIS A 209 11.26 -11.48 5.44
N GLY A 210 12.29 -10.62 5.45
CA GLY A 210 12.51 -9.59 4.43
C GLY A 210 11.50 -8.43 4.48
N ARG A 211 10.64 -8.42 5.49
CA ARG A 211 9.54 -7.49 5.70
C ARG A 211 9.99 -6.30 6.55
N GLY A 212 9.52 -5.09 6.25
CA GLY A 212 9.75 -3.92 7.11
C GLY A 212 8.66 -3.73 8.16
N ASN A 213 9.03 -3.07 9.25
CA ASN A 213 8.17 -2.85 10.41
C ASN A 213 7.01 -1.83 10.18
N GLY A 214 7.14 -0.95 9.18
CA GLY A 214 6.12 0.07 8.88
C GLY A 214 5.97 1.16 9.96
N HIS A 215 7.01 1.40 10.77
CA HIS A 215 7.00 2.40 11.85
C HIS A 215 6.43 3.74 11.37
N ASP A 216 5.46 4.27 12.12
CA ASP A 216 4.74 5.52 11.86
C ASP A 216 4.02 5.66 10.51
N PHE A 217 4.05 4.65 9.64
CA PHE A 217 3.39 4.73 8.34
C PHE A 217 1.89 4.99 8.49
N VAL A 218 1.21 4.17 9.30
CA VAL A 218 -0.24 4.26 9.48
C VAL A 218 -0.64 5.57 10.17
N GLN A 219 0.18 6.06 11.11
CA GLN A 219 -0.05 7.31 11.84
C GLN A 219 0.17 8.56 10.95
N SER A 220 1.01 8.43 9.92
CA SER A 220 1.34 9.52 8.98
C SER A 220 0.28 9.75 7.90
N LEU A 221 -0.65 8.81 7.73
CA LEU A 221 -1.70 8.87 6.70
C LEU A 221 -2.82 9.84 7.09
N LEU A 222 -3.18 10.71 6.16
CA LEU A 222 -4.30 11.65 6.27
C LEU A 222 -5.40 11.36 5.23
N ALA A 223 -6.58 11.94 5.45
CA ALA A 223 -7.62 11.96 4.43
C ALA A 223 -7.12 12.64 3.15
N GLY A 224 -7.45 12.07 1.99
CA GLY A 224 -6.98 12.55 0.69
C GLY A 224 -5.62 12.00 0.26
N ASP A 225 -4.82 11.45 1.17
CA ASP A 225 -3.56 10.81 0.81
C ASP A 225 -3.80 9.56 -0.03
N HIS A 226 -2.87 9.27 -0.94
CA HIS A 226 -2.80 8.00 -1.65
C HIS A 226 -1.59 7.21 -1.17
N ILE A 227 -1.68 5.88 -1.22
CA ILE A 227 -0.55 4.99 -0.97
C ILE A 227 -0.01 4.52 -2.32
N ALA A 228 1.26 4.76 -2.58
CA ALA A 228 1.95 4.22 -3.74
C ALA A 228 2.81 3.02 -3.35
N VAL A 229 2.69 1.94 -4.11
CA VAL A 229 3.56 0.76 -4.03
C VAL A 229 4.66 0.91 -5.07
N MET A 230 5.88 1.09 -4.58
CA MET A 230 7.08 1.27 -5.38
C MET A 230 7.82 -0.05 -5.48
N THR A 231 8.23 -0.42 -6.68
CA THR A 231 8.95 -1.66 -6.98
C THR A 231 10.39 -1.33 -7.31
N ARG A 232 11.33 -2.01 -6.64
CA ARG A 232 12.76 -1.71 -6.67
C ARG A 232 13.57 -2.88 -7.18
N ALA A 233 14.63 -2.57 -7.92
CA ALA A 233 15.72 -3.49 -8.26
C ALA A 233 17.06 -2.73 -8.21
N LEU A 234 18.09 -3.34 -7.64
CA LEU A 234 19.40 -2.74 -7.44
C LEU A 234 20.49 -3.64 -8.06
N TYR A 235 21.45 -2.99 -8.69
CA TYR A 235 22.57 -3.53 -9.46
C TYR A 235 22.22 -4.05 -10.86
N PRO A 236 23.12 -3.88 -11.85
CA PRO A 236 22.92 -4.42 -13.19
C PRO A 236 22.61 -5.92 -13.16
N GLY A 237 21.61 -6.34 -13.94
CA GLY A 237 21.21 -7.75 -14.05
C GLY A 237 20.27 -8.23 -12.95
N TRP A 238 19.95 -7.41 -11.95
CA TRP A 238 18.85 -7.69 -11.03
C TRP A 238 17.51 -7.21 -11.59
N GLU A 239 16.51 -8.07 -11.42
CA GLU A 239 15.18 -7.87 -11.99
C GLU A 239 14.12 -8.24 -10.97
N ASN A 240 13.19 -7.33 -10.72
CA ASN A 240 11.98 -7.61 -9.95
C ASN A 240 10.85 -7.95 -10.90
N HIS A 241 10.38 -9.19 -10.86
CA HIS A 241 9.23 -9.65 -11.65
C HIS A 241 7.98 -9.56 -10.78
N VAL A 242 7.09 -8.62 -11.10
CA VAL A 242 5.89 -8.30 -10.31
C VAL A 242 4.66 -8.69 -11.10
N PHE A 243 3.77 -9.48 -10.49
CA PHE A 243 2.57 -10.02 -11.13
C PHE A 243 1.28 -9.37 -10.62
N SER A 244 1.24 -9.05 -9.33
CA SER A 244 0.12 -8.33 -8.72
C SER A 244 0.51 -7.63 -7.43
N ALA A 245 -0.19 -6.55 -7.12
CA ALA A 245 -0.17 -5.88 -5.84
C ALA A 245 -1.60 -5.51 -5.43
N GLU A 246 -1.91 -5.65 -4.15
CA GLU A 246 -3.16 -5.20 -3.56
C GLU A 246 -2.84 -4.48 -2.25
N VAL A 247 -3.53 -3.36 -2.02
CA VAL A 247 -3.46 -2.59 -0.79
C VAL A 247 -4.86 -2.50 -0.22
N GLU A 248 -5.03 -2.98 1.00
CA GLU A 248 -6.24 -2.86 1.79
C GLU A 248 -6.00 -1.80 2.88
N VAL A 249 -6.83 -0.76 2.92
CA VAL A 249 -6.77 0.28 3.95
C VAL A 249 -8.02 0.18 4.81
N PHE A 250 -7.81 -0.03 6.11
CA PHE A 250 -8.87 -0.11 7.12
C PHE A 250 -8.89 1.19 7.91
N TYR A 251 -10.06 1.82 8.03
CA TYR A 251 -10.20 3.12 8.64
C TYR A 251 -11.50 3.25 9.43
N GLN A 252 -11.48 4.13 10.42
CA GLN A 252 -12.63 4.36 11.29
C GLN A 252 -13.72 5.16 10.57
N ALA A 253 -14.98 4.71 10.63
CA ALA A 253 -16.11 5.36 9.95
C ALA A 253 -16.84 6.44 10.79
N PHE A 254 -16.68 6.46 12.12
CA PHE A 254 -17.35 7.36 13.07
C PHE A 254 -16.39 7.99 14.08
#